data_AF-A0A2D0JU20-F1
#
_entry.id   AF-A0A2D0JU20-F1
#
_cell.length_a   1.000
_cell.length_b   1.000
_cell.length_c   1.000
_cell.angle_alpha   90.00
_cell.angle_beta   90.00
_cell.angle_gamma   90.00
#
_symmetry.space_group_name_H-M   'P 1'
#
loop_
_entity.id
_entity.type
_entity.pdbx_description
1 polymer ?
#
loop_
_entity_poly.entity_id
_entity_poly.type
_entity_poly.pdbx_seq_one_letter_code
_entity_poly.pdbx_strand_id
1 'polypeptide(L)'
;MPDGEIIGQPYMPVAFSGGTSAIAGYVIRGSAEQWKTHVASLLQGNRSMMLGVLVGLSAPLNSLTGGSCFGVHLFAQSSAGKTTTVEATSSLYGDPEELKLSWHGTNHGLNNEAAARNDGFMPIDEIGQSSNPKEVANSAYSLFNGVGKIQGKREGGNRAVIRWKIAALSTGEEDLETFLIKGGITPKAGQLVRLLSVPFIDTACFNGYEDGDSHARAIKRESKRYCGTAGRAWIQWLSEYQEQAIEMTARKEKEWLDNLPEEASAQVKRVAVRFALLEAVGELASHITGWSKEASHAAVKQSFDDWLADFGIGNREKYQVITRTRDFIQKYGLSRFQPYTYGRPNGDIDTSHAMRISDLAGYLVHNRRHDGQAEYHIIPSVFEAEILQGLQKKSGFEALEEAGMLVKAEKDRFISKTISVNGTQGRFVVLIFRDED
;
A
#
# COMPACT_ATOMS: atom_id res chain seq x y z
N MET A 1 -8.50 -17.93 -19.74
CA MET A 1 -9.18 -16.67 -19.36
C MET A 1 -10.37 -16.99 -18.45
N PRO A 2 -10.87 -16.06 -17.62
CA PRO A 2 -11.94 -16.35 -16.65
C PRO A 2 -13.29 -16.76 -17.27
N ASP A 3 -13.49 -16.52 -18.56
CA ASP A 3 -14.61 -17.00 -19.38
C ASP A 3 -14.41 -18.41 -19.96
N GLY A 4 -13.30 -19.07 -19.65
CA GLY A 4 -12.95 -20.40 -20.15
C GLY A 4 -12.20 -20.42 -21.47
N GLU A 5 -11.94 -19.28 -22.12
CA GLU A 5 -11.13 -19.26 -23.35
C GLU A 5 -9.69 -19.68 -23.03
N ILE A 6 -9.16 -20.60 -23.84
CA ILE A 6 -7.76 -21.04 -23.80
C ILE A 6 -6.98 -20.23 -24.84
N ILE A 7 -5.96 -19.52 -24.38
CA ILE A 7 -5.06 -18.71 -25.20
C ILE A 7 -3.67 -19.36 -25.16
N GLY A 8 -3.00 -19.43 -26.30
CA GLY A 8 -1.78 -20.22 -26.48
C GLY A 8 -2.04 -21.72 -26.63
N GLN A 9 -0.96 -22.50 -26.71
CA GLN A 9 -1.02 -23.96 -26.77
C GLN A 9 -0.58 -24.58 -25.45
N PRO A 10 -1.49 -25.22 -24.69
CA PRO A 10 -1.12 -25.82 -23.43
C PRO A 10 -0.31 -27.12 -23.65
N TYR A 11 0.74 -27.33 -22.86
CA TYR A 11 1.57 -28.54 -22.94
C TYR A 11 0.86 -29.79 -22.39
N MET A 12 -0.24 -29.62 -21.65
CA MET A 12 -1.09 -30.68 -21.10
C MET A 12 -2.57 -30.28 -21.18
N PRO A 13 -3.53 -31.23 -21.21
CA PRO A 13 -4.94 -30.90 -21.19
C PRO A 13 -5.31 -30.03 -19.98
N VAL A 14 -6.04 -28.94 -20.24
CA VAL A 14 -6.50 -28.00 -19.22
C VAL A 14 -8.00 -28.19 -19.02
N ALA A 15 -8.42 -28.41 -17.78
CA ALA A 15 -9.82 -28.37 -17.37
C ALA A 15 -10.08 -27.07 -16.60
N PHE A 16 -10.95 -26.22 -17.14
CA PHE A 16 -11.40 -25.03 -16.43
C PHE A 16 -12.52 -25.41 -15.46
N SER A 17 -12.28 -25.24 -14.16
CA SER A 17 -13.26 -25.53 -13.09
C SER A 17 -13.77 -24.26 -12.39
N GLY A 18 -13.59 -23.10 -13.03
CA GLY A 18 -13.95 -21.80 -12.48
C GLY A 18 -15.26 -21.25 -13.05
N GLY A 19 -15.86 -20.30 -12.32
CA GLY A 19 -16.96 -19.49 -12.81
C GLY A 19 -17.50 -18.56 -11.72
N THR A 20 -17.32 -17.26 -11.91
CA THR A 20 -18.04 -16.23 -11.14
C THR A 20 -19.07 -15.56 -12.05
N SER A 21 -19.97 -14.77 -11.47
CA SER A 21 -20.87 -13.89 -12.23
C SER A 21 -20.11 -12.94 -13.15
N ALA A 22 -18.83 -12.64 -12.88
CA ALA A 22 -17.99 -11.76 -13.69
C ALA A 22 -17.67 -12.30 -15.09
N ILE A 23 -17.96 -13.59 -15.42
CA ILE A 23 -17.81 -14.12 -16.79
C ILE A 23 -18.53 -13.23 -17.81
N ALA A 24 -19.72 -12.72 -17.46
CA ALA A 24 -20.50 -11.84 -18.32
C ALA A 24 -19.74 -10.57 -18.75
N GLY A 25 -18.77 -10.12 -17.95
CA GLY A 25 -17.93 -8.97 -18.24
C GLY A 25 -16.75 -9.25 -19.17
N TYR A 26 -16.32 -10.50 -19.37
CA TYR A 26 -15.16 -10.85 -20.22
C TYR A 26 -15.49 -10.85 -21.73
N VAL A 27 -16.20 -9.83 -22.20
CA VAL A 27 -16.62 -9.67 -23.59
C VAL A 27 -15.47 -9.20 -24.49
N ILE A 28 -15.59 -9.50 -25.78
CA ILE A 28 -14.65 -9.08 -26.83
C ILE A 28 -15.36 -8.08 -27.75
N ARG A 29 -14.80 -6.88 -27.91
CA ARG A 29 -15.28 -5.86 -28.85
C ARG A 29 -14.10 -5.18 -29.55
N GLY A 30 -14.17 -5.11 -30.88
CA GLY A 30 -13.12 -4.55 -31.74
C GLY A 30 -11.88 -5.44 -31.86
N SER A 31 -10.73 -4.84 -32.12
CA SER A 31 -9.41 -5.50 -32.21
C SER A 31 -8.39 -4.87 -31.26
N ALA A 32 -7.27 -5.56 -31.00
CA ALA A 32 -6.18 -5.01 -30.19
C ALA A 32 -5.59 -3.72 -30.79
N GLU A 33 -5.53 -3.63 -32.13
CA GLU A 33 -5.07 -2.42 -32.83
C GLU A 33 -6.05 -1.25 -32.67
N GLN A 34 -7.36 -1.54 -32.67
CA GLN A 34 -8.37 -0.54 -32.37
C GLN A 34 -8.31 -0.09 -30.90
N TRP A 35 -8.07 -1.01 -29.96
CA TRP A 35 -7.87 -0.65 -28.55
C TRP A 35 -6.66 0.29 -28.39
N LYS A 36 -5.53 -0.03 -29.03
CA LYS A 36 -4.35 0.83 -29.08
C LYS A 36 -4.67 2.22 -29.62
N THR A 37 -5.32 2.27 -30.78
CA THR A 37 -5.61 3.52 -31.50
C THR A 37 -6.64 4.39 -30.78
N HIS A 38 -7.65 3.80 -30.16
CA HIS A 38 -8.80 4.54 -29.61
C HIS A 38 -8.81 4.66 -28.08
N VAL A 39 -8.10 3.80 -27.35
CA VAL A 39 -8.05 3.81 -25.88
C VAL A 39 -6.64 4.18 -25.40
N ALA A 40 -5.62 3.42 -25.78
CA ALA A 40 -4.26 3.63 -25.26
C ALA A 40 -3.67 5.00 -25.65
N SER A 41 -3.96 5.47 -26.86
CA SER A 41 -3.57 6.81 -27.35
C SER A 41 -4.11 7.94 -26.47
N LEU A 42 -5.30 7.78 -25.87
CA LEU A 42 -5.92 8.79 -25.01
C LEU A 42 -5.21 8.92 -23.66
N LEU A 43 -4.46 7.92 -23.23
CA LEU A 43 -3.79 7.94 -21.92
C LEU A 43 -2.33 8.39 -22.03
N GLN A 44 -1.78 8.44 -23.24
CA GLN A 44 -0.39 8.81 -23.48
C GLN A 44 -0.10 10.22 -22.94
N GLY A 45 1.03 10.36 -22.25
CA GLY A 45 1.46 11.61 -21.61
C GLY A 45 0.86 11.84 -20.21
N ASN A 46 -0.13 11.06 -19.78
CA ASN A 46 -0.71 11.16 -18.44
C ASN A 46 -0.18 10.04 -17.54
N ARG A 47 0.85 10.34 -16.73
CA ARG A 47 1.62 9.31 -16.00
C ARG A 47 0.79 8.40 -15.10
N SER A 48 -0.18 8.91 -14.34
CA SER A 48 -1.04 8.10 -13.46
C SER A 48 -1.99 7.19 -14.26
N MET A 49 -2.46 7.64 -15.42
CA MET A 49 -3.27 6.83 -16.33
C MET A 49 -2.45 5.70 -16.96
N MET A 50 -1.25 6.04 -17.43
CA MET A 50 -0.30 5.07 -18.00
C MET A 50 0.08 4.01 -16.96
N LEU A 51 0.38 4.42 -15.72
CA LEU A 51 0.67 3.51 -14.62
C LEU A 51 -0.47 2.52 -14.40
N GLY A 52 -1.73 2.97 -14.42
CA GLY A 52 -2.91 2.10 -14.26
C GLY A 52 -2.94 0.97 -15.30
N VAL A 53 -2.73 1.29 -16.58
CA VAL A 53 -2.68 0.28 -17.65
C VAL A 53 -1.52 -0.69 -17.48
N LEU A 54 -0.34 -0.18 -17.09
CA LEU A 54 0.82 -1.03 -16.81
C LEU A 54 0.56 -2.00 -15.65
N VAL A 55 -0.17 -1.56 -14.62
CA VAL A 55 -0.64 -2.45 -13.52
C VAL A 55 -1.55 -3.53 -14.08
N GLY A 56 -2.51 -3.19 -14.95
CA GLY A 56 -3.36 -4.17 -15.63
C GLY A 56 -2.56 -5.23 -16.38
N LEU A 57 -1.67 -4.79 -17.27
CA LEU A 57 -0.83 -5.66 -18.09
C LEU A 57 0.18 -6.48 -17.28
N SER A 58 0.58 -6.00 -16.09
CA SER A 58 1.52 -6.71 -15.23
C SER A 58 0.96 -8.00 -14.61
N ALA A 59 -0.37 -8.15 -14.52
CA ALA A 59 -0.98 -9.27 -13.83
C ALA A 59 -0.52 -10.65 -14.34
N PRO A 60 -0.62 -10.97 -15.65
CA PRO A 60 -0.13 -12.26 -16.17
C PRO A 60 1.40 -12.41 -16.05
N LEU A 61 2.17 -11.32 -16.23
CA LEU A 61 3.63 -11.37 -16.14
C LEU A 61 4.12 -11.60 -14.71
N ASN A 62 3.45 -11.02 -13.71
CA ASN A 62 3.77 -11.19 -12.30
C ASN A 62 3.79 -12.67 -11.89
N SER A 63 2.89 -13.48 -12.44
CA SER A 63 2.84 -14.91 -12.15
C SER A 63 3.93 -15.70 -12.85
N LEU A 64 4.25 -15.36 -14.10
CA LEU A 64 5.37 -15.96 -14.86
C LEU A 64 6.73 -15.73 -14.18
N THR A 65 6.90 -14.59 -13.52
CA THR A 65 8.16 -14.23 -12.83
C THR A 65 8.17 -14.66 -11.36
N GLY A 66 7.17 -15.43 -10.91
CA GLY A 66 7.13 -15.96 -9.54
C GLY A 66 6.73 -14.92 -8.49
N GLY A 67 6.24 -13.76 -8.91
CA GLY A 67 5.75 -12.70 -8.03
C GLY A 67 4.56 -13.09 -7.16
N SER A 68 4.29 -12.25 -6.15
CA SER A 68 3.14 -12.36 -5.24
C SER A 68 2.09 -11.29 -5.57
N CYS A 69 0.90 -11.39 -4.98
CA CYS A 69 -0.12 -10.36 -5.15
C CYS A 69 0.41 -8.98 -4.78
N PHE A 70 0.03 -7.98 -5.55
CA PHE A 70 0.23 -6.58 -5.22
C PHE A 70 -0.89 -5.73 -5.83
N GLY A 71 -1.00 -4.49 -5.41
CA GLY A 71 -1.85 -3.52 -6.05
C GLY A 71 -1.28 -2.12 -5.98
N VAL A 72 -1.78 -1.26 -6.85
CA VAL A 72 -1.56 0.18 -6.82
C VAL A 72 -2.88 0.84 -6.45
N HIS A 73 -2.86 1.71 -5.47
CA HIS A 73 -3.98 2.54 -5.06
C HIS A 73 -3.70 3.98 -5.49
N LEU A 74 -4.44 4.45 -6.49
CA LEU A 74 -4.36 5.81 -6.99
C LEU A 74 -5.24 6.71 -6.12
N PHE A 75 -4.65 7.73 -5.49
CA PHE A 75 -5.39 8.65 -4.63
C PHE A 75 -5.23 10.12 -5.04
N ALA A 76 -6.32 10.86 -4.98
CA ALA A 76 -6.38 12.32 -5.21
C ALA A 76 -7.79 12.80 -4.85
N GLN A 77 -8.02 14.11 -4.81
CA GLN A 77 -9.36 14.68 -4.68
C GLN A 77 -10.32 14.17 -5.79
N SER A 78 -11.62 14.29 -5.55
CA SER A 78 -12.64 13.84 -6.50
C SER A 78 -12.44 14.47 -7.89
N SER A 79 -12.91 13.79 -8.94
CA SER A 79 -12.87 14.27 -10.33
C SER A 79 -11.50 14.37 -11.01
N ALA A 80 -10.41 13.86 -10.41
CA ALA A 80 -9.07 13.87 -11.04
C ALA A 80 -8.89 12.93 -12.27
N GLY A 81 -9.79 11.94 -12.46
CA GLY A 81 -9.68 10.94 -13.55
C GLY A 81 -9.30 9.52 -13.11
N LYS A 82 -9.29 9.26 -11.79
CA LYS A 82 -8.99 7.94 -11.18
C LYS A 82 -9.89 6.82 -11.69
N THR A 83 -11.21 6.97 -11.57
CA THR A 83 -12.18 5.97 -12.03
C THR A 83 -12.10 5.75 -13.53
N THR A 84 -11.87 6.81 -14.31
CA THR A 84 -11.65 6.72 -15.77
C THR A 84 -10.41 5.90 -16.11
N THR A 85 -9.36 5.99 -15.30
CA THR A 85 -8.16 5.14 -15.43
C THR A 85 -8.46 3.68 -15.16
N VAL A 86 -9.26 3.38 -14.13
CA VAL A 86 -9.72 2.02 -13.83
C VAL A 86 -10.55 1.47 -14.98
N GLU A 87 -11.48 2.27 -15.54
CA GLU A 87 -12.32 1.85 -16.66
C GLU A 87 -11.47 1.56 -17.91
N ALA A 88 -10.51 2.42 -18.23
CA ALA A 88 -9.57 2.20 -19.33
C ALA A 88 -8.73 0.94 -19.13
N THR A 89 -8.22 0.72 -17.93
CA THR A 89 -7.43 -0.47 -17.60
C THR A 89 -8.28 -1.74 -17.67
N SER A 90 -9.50 -1.74 -17.13
CA SER A 90 -10.43 -2.87 -17.20
C SER A 90 -10.77 -3.27 -18.63
N SER A 91 -10.82 -2.30 -19.55
CA SER A 91 -11.08 -2.56 -20.97
C SER A 91 -10.04 -3.45 -21.64
N LEU A 92 -8.83 -3.61 -21.07
CA LEU A 92 -7.88 -4.62 -21.53
C LEU A 92 -8.51 -6.02 -21.59
N TYR A 93 -9.33 -6.37 -20.59
CA TYR A 93 -9.79 -7.73 -20.35
C TYR A 93 -11.29 -7.95 -20.59
N GLY A 94 -12.10 -6.88 -20.64
CA GLY A 94 -13.52 -6.98 -20.95
C GLY A 94 -14.28 -5.69 -20.68
N ASP A 95 -15.60 -5.77 -20.53
CA ASP A 95 -16.46 -4.61 -20.28
C ASP A 95 -16.08 -3.93 -18.95
N PRO A 96 -15.68 -2.64 -18.97
CA PRO A 96 -15.23 -1.95 -17.78
C PRO A 96 -16.26 -1.87 -16.66
N GLU A 97 -17.55 -1.75 -16.98
CA GLU A 97 -18.62 -1.59 -15.98
C GLU A 97 -18.90 -2.92 -15.29
N GLU A 98 -18.96 -4.01 -16.06
CA GLU A 98 -19.24 -5.37 -15.54
C GLU A 98 -18.05 -5.97 -14.77
N LEU A 99 -16.81 -5.58 -15.12
CA LEU A 99 -15.61 -6.08 -14.46
C LEU A 99 -15.25 -5.32 -13.18
N LYS A 100 -15.78 -4.11 -12.99
CA LYS A 100 -15.44 -3.23 -11.86
C LYS A 100 -15.94 -3.81 -10.54
N LEU A 101 -15.04 -3.88 -9.57
CA LEU A 101 -15.38 -4.28 -8.20
C LEU A 101 -15.38 -3.05 -7.28
N SER A 102 -15.99 -3.22 -6.11
CA SER A 102 -16.03 -2.21 -5.06
C SER A 102 -15.54 -2.79 -3.74
N TRP A 103 -14.99 -1.94 -2.89
CA TRP A 103 -14.60 -2.28 -1.52
C TRP A 103 -15.79 -2.55 -0.58
N HIS A 104 -17.06 -2.35 -0.98
CA HIS A 104 -18.26 -2.76 -0.20
C HIS A 104 -18.57 -4.25 -0.25
N GLY A 105 -17.75 -5.04 -0.94
CA GLY A 105 -17.87 -6.48 -0.92
C GLY A 105 -17.46 -7.09 0.43
N THR A 106 -18.09 -8.21 0.79
CA THR A 106 -17.58 -9.03 1.90
C THR A 106 -16.18 -9.54 1.56
N ASN A 107 -15.32 -9.74 2.58
CA ASN A 107 -13.99 -10.34 2.42
C ASN A 107 -14.06 -11.67 1.64
N HIS A 108 -15.09 -12.48 1.91
CA HIS A 108 -15.30 -13.73 1.18
C HIS A 108 -15.62 -13.50 -0.31
N GLY A 109 -16.49 -12.53 -0.63
CA GLY A 109 -16.79 -12.16 -2.01
C GLY A 109 -15.56 -11.70 -2.77
N LEU A 110 -14.77 -10.77 -2.21
CA LEU A 110 -13.54 -10.29 -2.85
C LEU A 110 -12.50 -11.41 -3.07
N ASN A 111 -12.35 -12.34 -2.12
CA ASN A 111 -11.46 -13.50 -2.29
C ASN A 111 -11.95 -14.45 -3.40
N ASN A 112 -13.26 -14.65 -3.54
CA ASN A 112 -13.83 -15.48 -4.61
C ASN A 112 -13.59 -14.82 -5.98
N GLU A 113 -13.79 -13.50 -6.06
CA GLU A 113 -13.49 -12.71 -7.26
C GLU A 113 -11.99 -12.75 -7.61
N ALA A 114 -11.09 -12.73 -6.62
CA ALA A 114 -9.65 -12.87 -6.83
C ALA A 114 -9.26 -14.27 -7.28
N ALA A 115 -9.86 -15.32 -6.71
CA ALA A 115 -9.64 -16.70 -7.11
C ALA A 115 -10.07 -16.96 -8.57
N ALA A 116 -11.18 -16.36 -9.00
CA ALA A 116 -11.64 -16.44 -10.38
C ALA A 116 -10.77 -15.66 -11.37
N ARG A 117 -10.02 -14.67 -10.87
CA ARG A 117 -9.05 -13.87 -11.62
C ARG A 117 -7.62 -14.25 -11.27
N ASN A 118 -7.35 -15.51 -10.95
CA ASN A 118 -5.98 -15.95 -10.68
C ASN A 118 -5.07 -15.65 -11.89
N ASP A 119 -3.91 -15.08 -11.61
CA ASP A 119 -2.93 -14.54 -12.58
C ASP A 119 -3.49 -13.37 -13.42
N GLY A 120 -4.57 -12.74 -12.95
CA GLY A 120 -5.34 -11.72 -13.65
C GLY A 120 -5.43 -10.38 -12.92
N PHE A 121 -5.92 -9.38 -13.66
CA PHE A 121 -6.10 -8.02 -13.19
C PHE A 121 -7.40 -7.87 -12.39
N MET A 122 -7.35 -7.12 -11.29
CA MET A 122 -8.50 -6.86 -10.41
C MET A 122 -8.74 -5.35 -10.22
N PRO A 123 -9.74 -4.75 -10.90
CA PRO A 123 -10.12 -3.35 -10.71
C PRO A 123 -11.03 -3.19 -9.49
N ILE A 124 -10.61 -2.41 -8.48
CA ILE A 124 -11.37 -2.19 -7.25
C ILE A 124 -11.56 -0.69 -7.02
N ASP A 125 -12.68 -0.15 -7.46
CA ASP A 125 -12.95 1.28 -7.41
C ASP A 125 -13.40 1.71 -6.01
N GLU A 126 -12.99 2.93 -5.63
CA GLU A 126 -13.45 3.73 -4.51
C GLU A 126 -13.38 3.06 -3.13
N ILE A 127 -12.20 3.11 -2.49
CA ILE A 127 -11.98 2.61 -1.13
C ILE A 127 -12.85 3.33 -0.08
N GLY A 128 -13.17 4.61 -0.34
CA GLY A 128 -13.86 5.51 0.59
C GLY A 128 -15.37 5.25 0.70
N GLN A 129 -15.99 4.57 -0.27
CA GLN A 129 -17.40 4.24 -0.16
C GLN A 129 -17.68 3.25 1.00
N SER A 130 -16.65 2.61 1.59
CA SER A 130 -16.83 1.56 2.61
C SER A 130 -16.98 2.19 3.97
N SER A 131 -18.17 2.02 4.56
CA SER A 131 -18.50 2.56 5.88
C SER A 131 -17.67 1.95 7.02
N ASN A 132 -16.90 0.89 6.76
CA ASN A 132 -16.11 0.19 7.77
C ASN A 132 -14.64 0.02 7.34
N PRO A 133 -13.74 0.94 7.74
CA PRO A 133 -12.31 0.83 7.45
C PRO A 133 -11.67 -0.49 7.90
N LYS A 134 -12.22 -1.13 8.94
CA LYS A 134 -11.73 -2.43 9.44
C LYS A 134 -12.00 -3.57 8.47
N GLU A 135 -13.12 -3.53 7.77
CA GLU A 135 -13.43 -4.51 6.73
C GLU A 135 -12.52 -4.33 5.53
N VAL A 136 -12.28 -3.10 5.10
CA VAL A 136 -11.31 -2.78 4.04
C VAL A 136 -9.92 -3.28 4.40
N ALA A 137 -9.42 -2.97 5.60
CA ALA A 137 -8.11 -3.42 6.07
C ALA A 137 -7.95 -4.95 6.04
N ASN A 138 -8.98 -5.66 6.51
CA ASN A 138 -9.01 -7.13 6.53
C ASN A 138 -9.10 -7.72 5.12
N SER A 139 -9.94 -7.12 4.26
CA SER A 139 -10.09 -7.52 2.86
C SER A 139 -8.80 -7.31 2.08
N ALA A 140 -8.18 -6.12 2.17
CA ALA A 140 -6.88 -5.85 1.55
C ALA A 140 -5.79 -6.82 2.04
N TYR A 141 -5.71 -7.06 3.36
CA TYR A 141 -4.75 -8.02 3.91
C TYR A 141 -4.96 -9.43 3.36
N SER A 142 -6.20 -9.95 3.37
CA SER A 142 -6.54 -11.27 2.83
C SER A 142 -6.23 -11.37 1.34
N LEU A 143 -6.65 -10.36 0.59
CA LEU A 143 -6.55 -10.29 -0.86
C LEU A 143 -5.08 -10.36 -1.32
N PHE A 144 -4.21 -9.53 -0.74
CA PHE A 144 -2.79 -9.49 -1.13
C PHE A 144 -1.93 -10.56 -0.44
N ASN A 145 -2.48 -11.36 0.46
CA ASN A 145 -1.83 -12.59 0.92
C ASN A 145 -2.00 -13.74 -0.09
N GLY A 146 -2.99 -13.70 -0.98
CA GLY A 146 -3.15 -14.67 -2.06
C GLY A 146 -3.65 -16.05 -1.63
N VAL A 147 -4.26 -16.17 -0.44
CA VAL A 147 -4.66 -17.46 0.13
C VAL A 147 -6.03 -17.36 0.81
N GLY A 148 -6.95 -18.24 0.42
CA GLY A 148 -8.26 -18.39 1.03
C GLY A 148 -8.20 -19.07 2.39
N LYS A 149 -9.25 -18.89 3.20
CA LYS A 149 -9.35 -19.56 4.50
C LYS A 149 -9.40 -21.08 4.34
N ILE A 150 -8.70 -21.80 5.24
CA ILE A 150 -8.82 -23.25 5.36
C ILE A 150 -10.24 -23.59 5.78
N GLN A 151 -10.86 -24.53 5.07
CA GLN A 151 -12.21 -25.02 5.36
C GLN A 151 -12.18 -26.53 5.59
N GLY A 152 -12.91 -27.02 6.60
CA GLY A 152 -13.09 -28.46 6.81
C GLY A 152 -13.96 -29.09 5.71
N LYS A 153 -13.73 -30.37 5.41
CA LYS A 153 -14.63 -31.20 4.58
C LYS A 153 -15.67 -31.88 5.48
N ARG A 154 -16.87 -32.09 4.94
CA ARG A 154 -17.97 -32.79 5.63
C ARG A 154 -17.60 -34.22 6.04
N GLU A 155 -16.73 -34.87 5.26
CA GLU A 155 -16.28 -36.25 5.44
C GLU A 155 -15.01 -36.38 6.29
N GLY A 156 -14.50 -35.27 6.85
CA GLY A 156 -13.23 -35.20 7.56
C GLY A 156 -12.06 -34.68 6.72
N GLY A 157 -11.07 -34.10 7.39
CA GLY A 157 -9.95 -33.39 6.74
C GLY A 157 -10.31 -31.99 6.24
N ASN A 158 -9.40 -31.37 5.47
CA ASN A 158 -9.56 -30.01 4.93
C ASN A 158 -9.87 -30.01 3.43
N ARG A 159 -10.62 -29.03 2.95
CA ARG A 159 -10.75 -28.69 1.53
C ARG A 159 -9.40 -28.20 0.99
N ALA A 160 -9.21 -28.35 -0.32
CA ALA A 160 -8.05 -27.75 -0.97
C ALA A 160 -8.09 -26.24 -0.73
N VAL A 161 -6.95 -25.68 -0.30
CA VAL A 161 -6.83 -24.25 -0.02
C VAL A 161 -6.79 -23.53 -1.36
N ILE A 162 -7.76 -22.63 -1.56
CA ILE A 162 -7.80 -21.77 -2.74
C ILE A 162 -6.66 -20.76 -2.63
N ARG A 163 -5.88 -20.62 -3.70
CA ARG A 163 -4.78 -19.66 -3.81
C ARG A 163 -5.00 -18.80 -5.04
N TRP A 164 -4.53 -17.56 -4.97
CA TRP A 164 -4.54 -16.66 -6.11
C TRP A 164 -3.30 -15.78 -6.14
N LYS A 165 -2.98 -15.29 -7.33
CA LYS A 165 -2.06 -14.19 -7.61
C LYS A 165 -2.80 -13.17 -8.44
N ILE A 166 -2.76 -11.90 -8.06
CA ILE A 166 -3.41 -10.82 -8.79
C ILE A 166 -2.52 -9.57 -8.83
N ALA A 167 -2.74 -8.72 -9.83
CA ALA A 167 -2.40 -7.31 -9.74
C ALA A 167 -3.71 -6.50 -9.64
N ALA A 168 -3.82 -5.65 -8.62
CA ALA A 168 -5.01 -4.85 -8.41
C ALA A 168 -4.76 -3.37 -8.70
N LEU A 169 -5.75 -2.69 -9.28
CA LEU A 169 -5.77 -1.23 -9.34
C LEU A 169 -6.95 -0.75 -8.49
N SER A 170 -6.62 0.05 -7.49
CA SER A 170 -7.56 0.63 -6.54
C SER A 170 -7.58 2.15 -6.66
N THR A 171 -8.68 2.78 -6.26
CA THR A 171 -8.83 4.24 -6.27
C THR A 171 -9.44 4.74 -4.97
N GLY A 172 -9.14 5.98 -4.61
CA GLY A 172 -9.71 6.64 -3.42
C GLY A 172 -9.41 8.12 -3.35
N GLU A 173 -10.02 8.81 -2.40
CA GLU A 173 -9.75 10.24 -2.17
C GLU A 173 -8.46 10.51 -1.37
N GLU A 174 -8.06 9.55 -0.56
CA GLU A 174 -6.93 9.60 0.34
C GLU A 174 -6.08 8.34 0.22
N ASP A 175 -4.82 8.40 0.65
CA ASP A 175 -3.95 7.24 0.67
C ASP A 175 -4.43 6.19 1.69
N LEU A 176 -3.98 4.94 1.53
CA LEU A 176 -4.40 3.83 2.39
C LEU A 176 -4.03 4.04 3.86
N GLU A 177 -2.88 4.66 4.14
CA GLU A 177 -2.42 4.88 5.51
C GLU A 177 -3.34 5.86 6.23
N THR A 178 -3.63 7.00 5.60
CA THR A 178 -4.56 8.01 6.12
C THR A 178 -5.96 7.44 6.31
N PHE A 179 -6.48 6.69 5.32
CA PHE A 179 -7.78 6.03 5.41
C PHE A 179 -7.88 5.11 6.65
N LEU A 180 -6.85 4.30 6.89
CA LEU A 180 -6.81 3.39 8.03
C LEU A 180 -6.71 4.13 9.37
N ILE A 181 -5.89 5.18 9.44
CA ILE A 181 -5.73 6.00 10.64
C ILE A 181 -7.05 6.69 11.02
N LYS A 182 -7.77 7.28 10.06
CA LYS A 182 -9.10 7.87 10.29
C LYS A 182 -10.11 6.83 10.80
N GLY A 183 -9.98 5.58 10.35
CA GLY A 183 -10.74 4.45 10.84
C GLY A 183 -10.34 3.91 12.22
N GLY A 184 -9.38 4.54 12.90
CA GLY A 184 -8.86 4.09 14.20
C GLY A 184 -8.01 2.81 14.10
N ILE A 185 -7.43 2.52 12.93
CA ILE A 185 -6.62 1.33 12.69
C ILE A 185 -5.17 1.75 12.50
N THR A 186 -4.28 1.21 13.31
CA THR A 186 -2.84 1.40 13.13
C THR A 186 -2.37 0.60 11.90
N PRO A 187 -1.91 1.28 10.82
CA PRO A 187 -1.49 0.62 9.59
C PRO A 187 -0.13 -0.07 9.81
N LYS A 188 0.04 -1.25 9.22
CA LYS A 188 1.32 -1.96 9.23
C LYS A 188 2.07 -1.71 7.93
N ALA A 189 3.38 -1.46 7.98
CA ALA A 189 4.17 -1.21 6.77
C ALA A 189 4.07 -2.36 5.75
N GLY A 190 3.95 -3.61 6.24
CA GLY A 190 3.71 -4.77 5.38
C GLY A 190 2.41 -4.72 4.56
N GLN A 191 1.38 -3.98 4.99
CA GLN A 191 0.17 -3.75 4.21
C GLN A 191 0.41 -2.66 3.16
N LEU A 192 1.08 -1.57 3.55
CA LEU A 192 1.36 -0.41 2.69
C LEU A 192 2.28 -0.76 1.51
N VAL A 193 3.18 -1.74 1.66
CA VAL A 193 4.04 -2.23 0.56
C VAL A 193 3.40 -3.32 -0.31
N ARG A 194 2.14 -3.70 -0.02
CA ARG A 194 1.35 -4.63 -0.85
C ARG A 194 0.29 -3.91 -1.67
N LEU A 195 -0.30 -2.84 -1.12
CA LEU A 195 -1.18 -1.92 -1.83
C LEU A 195 -0.51 -0.54 -1.83
N LEU A 196 0.21 -0.26 -2.91
CA LEU A 196 1.08 0.91 -3.05
C LEU A 196 0.22 2.16 -3.27
N SER A 197 0.19 3.08 -2.31
CA SER A 197 -0.58 4.33 -2.46
C SER A 197 0.24 5.33 -3.28
N VAL A 198 -0.13 5.51 -4.55
CA VAL A 198 0.55 6.41 -5.48
C VAL A 198 -0.36 7.61 -5.74
N PRO A 199 0.12 8.86 -5.59
CA PRO A 199 -0.71 10.02 -5.85
C PRO A 199 -1.11 10.06 -7.33
N PHE A 200 -2.38 10.35 -7.57
CA PHE A 200 -2.90 10.59 -8.91
C PHE A 200 -2.60 12.04 -9.29
N ILE A 201 -1.90 12.21 -10.40
CA ILE A 201 -1.48 13.51 -10.92
C ILE A 201 -2.45 13.92 -12.01
N ASP A 202 -2.94 15.14 -11.91
CA ASP A 202 -3.98 15.65 -12.78
C ASP A 202 -3.63 15.50 -14.26
N THR A 203 -4.68 15.21 -15.04
CA THR A 203 -4.58 14.98 -16.48
C THR A 203 -4.10 16.25 -17.17
N ALA A 204 -2.92 16.20 -17.78
CA ALA A 204 -2.32 17.33 -18.49
C ALA A 204 -2.49 17.23 -20.01
N CYS A 205 -2.61 16.00 -20.54
CA CYS A 205 -2.71 15.73 -21.97
C CYS A 205 -4.11 15.21 -22.32
N PHE A 206 -4.95 16.04 -22.93
CA PHE A 206 -6.32 15.64 -23.34
C PHE A 206 -6.38 14.94 -24.69
N ASN A 207 -5.24 14.74 -25.37
CA ASN A 207 -5.10 13.90 -26.57
C ASN A 207 -6.16 14.18 -27.66
N GLY A 208 -6.37 15.46 -27.97
CA GLY A 208 -7.28 15.92 -29.02
C GLY A 208 -8.66 16.39 -28.54
N TYR A 209 -8.92 16.36 -27.23
CA TYR A 209 -10.15 16.89 -26.61
C TYR A 209 -9.93 18.26 -25.98
N GLU A 210 -11.01 19.04 -25.83
CA GLU A 210 -10.97 20.43 -25.39
C GLU A 210 -10.64 20.57 -23.90
N ASP A 211 -11.11 19.63 -23.09
CA ASP A 211 -10.99 19.66 -21.64
C ASP A 211 -10.95 18.24 -21.03
N GLY A 212 -10.70 18.17 -19.72
CA GLY A 212 -10.63 16.90 -18.99
C GLY A 212 -11.96 16.13 -18.96
N ASP A 213 -13.10 16.81 -19.00
CA ASP A 213 -14.43 16.18 -18.96
C ASP A 213 -14.77 15.49 -20.30
N SER A 214 -14.54 16.18 -21.41
CA SER A 214 -14.66 15.61 -22.76
C SER A 214 -13.66 14.49 -23.01
N HIS A 215 -12.41 14.62 -22.52
CA HIS A 215 -11.41 13.56 -22.54
C HIS A 215 -11.82 12.33 -21.72
N ALA A 216 -12.33 12.53 -20.49
CA ALA A 216 -12.79 11.44 -19.65
C ALA A 216 -14.01 10.71 -20.26
N ARG A 217 -14.97 11.46 -20.81
CA ARG A 217 -16.11 10.87 -21.56
C ARG A 217 -15.64 10.07 -22.77
N ALA A 218 -14.62 10.54 -23.48
CA ALA A 218 -14.05 9.81 -24.60
C ALA A 218 -13.43 8.49 -24.16
N ILE A 219 -12.60 8.50 -23.13
CA ILE A 219 -12.01 7.28 -22.57
C ILE A 219 -13.11 6.28 -22.21
N LYS A 220 -14.13 6.70 -21.45
CA LYS A 220 -15.26 5.82 -21.10
C LYS A 220 -15.95 5.20 -22.32
N ARG A 221 -16.25 6.04 -23.30
CA ARG A 221 -16.93 5.62 -24.54
C ARG A 221 -16.09 4.64 -25.33
N GLU A 222 -14.81 4.94 -25.55
CA GLU A 222 -13.93 4.09 -26.35
C GLU A 222 -13.57 2.80 -25.61
N SER A 223 -13.35 2.83 -24.30
CA SER A 223 -13.13 1.65 -23.46
C SER A 223 -14.33 0.70 -23.43
N LYS A 224 -15.56 1.20 -23.62
CA LYS A 224 -16.74 0.34 -23.77
C LYS A 224 -16.87 -0.25 -25.17
N ARG A 225 -16.43 0.49 -26.21
CA ARG A 225 -16.49 0.06 -27.62
C ARG A 225 -15.38 -0.92 -28.00
N TYR A 226 -14.20 -0.75 -27.42
CA TYR A 226 -13.01 -1.54 -27.68
C TYR A 226 -12.56 -2.15 -26.36
N CYS A 227 -12.88 -3.44 -26.15
CA CYS A 227 -12.53 -4.11 -24.90
C CYS A 227 -12.28 -5.61 -25.08
N GLY A 228 -11.53 -6.19 -24.14
CA GLY A 228 -11.24 -7.62 -24.04
C GLY A 228 -10.27 -8.18 -25.08
N THR A 229 -9.90 -7.41 -26.10
CA THR A 229 -8.96 -7.86 -27.14
C THR A 229 -7.50 -7.61 -26.79
N ALA A 230 -7.17 -6.44 -26.24
CA ALA A 230 -5.79 -6.06 -25.93
C ALA A 230 -5.14 -6.99 -24.90
N GLY A 231 -5.85 -7.31 -23.82
CA GLY A 231 -5.37 -8.24 -22.78
C GLY A 231 -5.19 -9.66 -23.30
N ARG A 232 -6.05 -10.13 -24.21
CA ARG A 232 -5.90 -11.46 -24.85
C ARG A 232 -4.72 -11.50 -25.80
N ALA A 233 -4.53 -10.46 -26.62
CA ALA A 233 -3.35 -10.32 -27.48
C ALA A 233 -2.05 -10.29 -26.64
N TRP A 234 -2.06 -9.59 -25.51
CA TRP A 234 -0.95 -9.58 -24.57
C TRP A 234 -0.65 -10.97 -23.98
N ILE A 235 -1.68 -11.70 -23.55
CA ILE A 235 -1.52 -13.07 -23.01
C ILE A 235 -1.02 -14.03 -24.10
N GLN A 236 -1.51 -13.91 -25.34
CA GLN A 236 -1.01 -14.69 -26.47
C GLN A 236 0.49 -14.43 -26.68
N TRP A 237 0.90 -13.17 -26.71
CA TRP A 237 2.31 -12.80 -26.82
C TRP A 237 3.13 -13.38 -25.67
N LEU A 238 2.68 -13.22 -24.42
CA LEU A 238 3.37 -13.81 -23.26
C LEU A 238 3.48 -15.33 -23.37
N SER A 239 2.49 -16.02 -23.93
CA SER A 239 2.53 -17.48 -24.08
C SER A 239 3.62 -17.95 -25.05
N GLU A 240 3.95 -17.12 -26.05
CA GLU A 240 4.96 -17.39 -27.09
C GLU A 240 6.37 -16.93 -26.67
N TYR A 241 6.48 -15.88 -25.86
CA TYR A 241 7.74 -15.19 -25.53
C TYR A 241 8.08 -15.22 -24.02
N GLN A 242 7.77 -16.33 -23.33
CA GLN A 242 7.91 -16.45 -21.86
C GLN A 242 9.35 -16.18 -21.37
N GLU A 243 10.35 -16.83 -21.98
CA GLU A 243 11.75 -16.68 -21.57
C GLU A 243 12.23 -15.23 -21.71
N GLN A 244 11.91 -14.59 -22.83
CA GLN A 244 12.23 -13.19 -23.08
C GLN A 244 11.59 -12.27 -22.02
N ALA A 245 10.32 -12.53 -21.66
CA ALA A 245 9.62 -11.72 -20.67
C ALA A 245 10.22 -11.89 -19.26
N ILE A 246 10.62 -13.11 -18.89
CA ILE A 246 11.28 -13.41 -17.62
C ILE A 246 12.66 -12.73 -17.55
N GLU A 247 13.48 -12.88 -18.59
CA GLU A 247 14.82 -12.29 -18.67
C GLU A 247 14.76 -10.76 -18.59
N MET A 248 13.85 -10.14 -19.36
CA MET A 248 13.61 -8.70 -19.33
C MET A 248 13.24 -8.22 -17.93
N THR A 249 12.34 -8.92 -17.23
CA THR A 249 11.92 -8.55 -15.88
C THR A 249 13.07 -8.68 -14.88
N ALA A 250 13.84 -9.76 -14.94
CA ALA A 250 15.01 -9.95 -14.06
C ALA A 250 16.08 -8.88 -14.29
N ARG A 251 16.33 -8.49 -15.55
CA ARG A 251 17.23 -7.39 -15.89
C ARG A 251 16.74 -6.06 -15.30
N LYS A 252 15.46 -5.73 -15.47
CA LYS A 252 14.86 -4.51 -14.89
C LYS A 252 14.91 -4.52 -13.37
N GLU A 253 14.62 -5.64 -12.74
CA GLU A 253 14.70 -5.77 -11.28
C GLU A 253 16.11 -5.44 -10.78
N LYS A 254 17.14 -5.99 -11.42
CA LYS A 254 18.53 -5.69 -11.09
C LYS A 254 18.86 -4.21 -11.29
N GLU A 255 18.50 -3.64 -12.45
CA GLU A 255 18.71 -2.21 -12.74
C GLU A 255 18.07 -1.29 -11.69
N TRP A 256 16.85 -1.60 -11.26
CA TRP A 256 16.17 -0.82 -10.22
C TRP A 256 16.85 -0.94 -8.87
N LEU A 257 17.21 -2.15 -8.44
CA LEU A 257 17.84 -2.39 -7.14
C LEU A 257 19.25 -1.79 -7.06
N ASP A 258 20.03 -1.86 -8.14
CA ASP A 258 21.38 -1.31 -8.21
C ASP A 258 21.39 0.24 -8.18
N ASN A 259 20.30 0.88 -8.60
CA ASN A 259 20.15 2.35 -8.60
C ASN A 259 19.50 2.93 -7.34
N LEU A 260 19.09 2.09 -6.38
CA LEU A 260 18.55 2.59 -5.12
C LEU A 260 19.67 3.13 -4.21
N PRO A 261 19.41 4.19 -3.42
CA PRO A 261 20.32 4.64 -2.38
C PRO A 261 20.64 3.53 -1.37
N GLU A 262 21.83 3.56 -0.76
CA GLU A 262 22.23 2.56 0.24
C GLU A 262 21.30 2.57 1.46
N GLU A 263 20.74 3.73 1.80
CA GLU A 263 19.81 3.89 2.91
C GLU A 263 18.42 3.29 2.65
N ALA A 264 18.12 2.88 1.40
CA ALA A 264 16.82 2.35 1.03
C ALA A 264 16.46 1.11 1.87
N SER A 265 15.36 1.22 2.61
CA SER A 265 14.91 0.14 3.48
C SER A 265 14.48 -1.10 2.69
N ALA A 266 14.40 -2.24 3.37
CA ALA A 266 13.86 -3.47 2.77
C ALA A 266 12.40 -3.30 2.26
N GLN A 267 11.66 -2.32 2.79
CA GLN A 267 10.33 -1.96 2.31
C GLN A 267 10.42 -1.28 0.95
N VAL A 268 11.28 -0.28 0.79
CA VAL A 268 11.53 0.41 -0.49
C VAL A 268 12.04 -0.57 -1.54
N LYS A 269 12.99 -1.44 -1.21
CA LYS A 269 13.51 -2.47 -2.14
C LYS A 269 12.42 -3.38 -2.66
N ARG A 270 11.47 -3.81 -1.81
CA ARG A 270 10.32 -4.64 -2.23
C ARG A 270 9.38 -3.90 -3.17
N VAL A 271 9.21 -2.59 -2.98
CA VAL A 271 8.37 -1.77 -3.85
C VAL A 271 9.06 -1.50 -5.18
N ALA A 272 10.36 -1.23 -5.18
CA ALA A 272 11.16 -1.07 -6.40
C ALA A 272 11.08 -2.29 -7.34
N VAL A 273 11.06 -3.52 -6.80
CA VAL A 273 10.82 -4.74 -7.59
C VAL A 273 9.48 -4.71 -8.33
N ARG A 274 8.43 -4.13 -7.72
CA ARG A 274 7.12 -3.97 -8.39
C ARG A 274 7.18 -2.92 -9.50
N PHE A 275 7.85 -1.80 -9.27
CA PHE A 275 8.02 -0.81 -10.33
C PHE A 275 8.93 -1.30 -11.47
N ALA A 276 9.93 -2.13 -11.18
CA ALA A 276 10.74 -2.81 -12.19
C ALA A 276 9.89 -3.73 -13.07
N LEU A 277 8.95 -4.47 -12.49
CA LEU A 277 7.96 -5.24 -13.23
C LEU A 277 7.11 -4.34 -14.13
N LEU A 278 6.60 -3.21 -13.61
CA LEU A 278 5.80 -2.27 -14.41
C LEU A 278 6.60 -1.66 -15.58
N GLU A 279 7.89 -1.38 -15.39
CA GLU A 279 8.77 -0.92 -16.46
C GLU A 279 9.01 -2.00 -17.52
N ALA A 280 9.28 -3.24 -17.09
CA ALA A 280 9.45 -4.37 -18.01
C ALA A 280 8.19 -4.56 -18.88
N VAL A 281 7.00 -4.49 -18.26
CA VAL A 281 5.71 -4.50 -18.98
C VAL A 281 5.62 -3.36 -19.97
N GLY A 282 6.01 -2.13 -19.57
CA GLY A 282 5.95 -0.96 -20.43
C GLY A 282 6.84 -1.06 -21.68
N GLU A 283 7.95 -1.78 -21.59
CA GLU A 283 8.83 -2.07 -22.73
C GLU A 283 8.27 -3.19 -23.62
N LEU A 284 7.87 -4.32 -23.02
CA LEU A 284 7.40 -5.51 -23.74
C LEU A 284 6.02 -5.30 -24.41
N ALA A 285 5.11 -4.60 -23.73
CA ALA A 285 3.74 -4.37 -24.21
C ALA A 285 3.60 -3.13 -25.10
N SER A 286 4.69 -2.54 -25.59
CA SER A 286 4.66 -1.41 -26.53
C SER A 286 3.85 -1.71 -27.80
N HIS A 287 3.84 -2.97 -28.25
CA HIS A 287 3.00 -3.42 -29.36
C HIS A 287 1.50 -3.50 -29.04
N ILE A 288 1.12 -3.45 -27.75
CA ILE A 288 -0.27 -3.40 -27.27
C ILE A 288 -0.69 -1.95 -27.02
N THR A 289 0.15 -1.16 -26.35
CA THR A 289 -0.18 0.21 -25.94
C THR A 289 0.15 1.26 -26.99
N GLY A 290 1.12 0.99 -27.87
CA GLY A 290 1.68 1.97 -28.80
C GLY A 290 2.60 3.00 -28.14
N TRP A 291 2.84 2.92 -26.83
CA TRP A 291 3.72 3.85 -26.12
C TRP A 291 5.19 3.48 -26.33
N SER A 292 6.05 4.50 -26.40
CA SER A 292 7.49 4.27 -26.46
C SER A 292 8.01 3.76 -25.11
N LYS A 293 9.14 3.06 -25.14
CA LYS A 293 9.85 2.61 -23.95
C LYS A 293 10.16 3.78 -23.01
N GLU A 294 10.56 4.93 -23.55
CA GLU A 294 10.93 6.12 -22.81
C GLU A 294 9.72 6.73 -22.10
N ALA A 295 8.56 6.77 -22.77
CA ALA A 295 7.33 7.28 -22.18
C ALA A 295 6.85 6.37 -21.02
N SER A 296 6.91 5.05 -21.21
CA SER A 296 6.61 4.08 -20.15
C SER A 296 7.58 4.20 -18.98
N HIS A 297 8.89 4.25 -19.24
CA HIS A 297 9.91 4.40 -18.20
C HIS A 297 9.71 5.68 -17.39
N ALA A 298 9.50 6.83 -18.06
CA ALA A 298 9.27 8.10 -17.39
C ALA A 298 8.03 8.09 -16.50
N ALA A 299 6.92 7.51 -16.97
CA ALA A 299 5.69 7.40 -16.17
C ALA A 299 5.88 6.51 -14.93
N VAL A 300 6.55 5.36 -15.07
CA VAL A 300 6.84 4.44 -13.96
C VAL A 300 7.80 5.06 -12.96
N LYS A 301 8.90 5.66 -13.43
CA LYS A 301 9.91 6.27 -12.56
C LYS A 301 9.35 7.44 -11.76
N GLN A 302 8.62 8.35 -12.40
CA GLN A 302 8.00 9.47 -11.70
C GLN A 302 6.95 9.01 -10.70
N SER A 303 6.17 7.97 -11.03
CA SER A 303 5.19 7.40 -10.09
C SER A 303 5.86 6.75 -8.88
N PHE A 304 7.05 6.15 -9.05
CA PHE A 304 7.85 5.63 -7.94
C PHE A 304 8.41 6.77 -7.08
N ASP A 305 8.90 7.83 -7.70
CA ASP A 305 9.44 8.98 -6.98
C ASP A 305 8.36 9.69 -6.17
N ASP A 306 7.17 9.86 -6.75
CA ASP A 306 6.01 10.40 -6.06
C ASP A 306 5.61 9.51 -4.87
N TRP A 307 5.58 8.17 -5.05
CA TRP A 307 5.35 7.22 -3.94
C TRP A 307 6.44 7.29 -2.85
N LEU A 308 7.70 7.38 -3.25
CA LEU A 308 8.85 7.40 -2.34
C LEU A 308 8.89 8.68 -1.52
N ALA A 309 8.48 9.81 -2.10
CA ALA A 309 8.37 11.09 -1.40
C ALA A 309 7.36 11.01 -0.25
N ASP A 310 6.21 10.36 -0.46
CA ASP A 310 5.17 10.21 0.57
C ASP A 310 5.52 9.11 1.60
N PHE A 311 6.05 7.98 1.14
CA PHE A 311 6.36 6.83 1.99
C PHE A 311 7.63 7.03 2.83
N GLY A 312 8.65 7.66 2.24
CA GLY A 312 9.98 7.85 2.80
C GLY A 312 10.96 6.72 2.45
N ILE A 313 12.26 7.06 2.40
CA ILE A 313 13.34 6.11 2.05
C ILE A 313 13.63 5.07 3.15
N GLY A 314 13.34 5.45 4.40
CA GLY A 314 13.63 4.68 5.61
C GLY A 314 12.60 3.60 5.94
N ASN A 315 12.62 3.13 7.19
CA ASN A 315 11.63 2.17 7.69
C ASN A 315 10.39 2.94 8.21
N ARG A 316 9.23 2.71 7.58
CA ARG A 316 7.98 3.42 7.91
C ARG A 316 7.54 3.24 9.36
N GLU A 317 7.72 2.05 9.93
CA GLU A 317 7.34 1.77 11.32
C GLU A 317 8.19 2.57 12.32
N LYS A 318 9.48 2.75 12.01
CA LYS A 318 10.39 3.57 12.82
C LYS A 318 9.99 5.04 12.76
N TYR A 319 9.69 5.55 11.56
CA TYR A 319 9.20 6.92 11.38
C TYR A 319 7.90 7.17 12.19
N GLN A 320 6.91 6.29 12.05
CA GLN A 320 5.63 6.42 12.74
C GLN A 320 5.75 6.46 14.27
N VAL A 321 6.68 5.70 14.89
CA VAL A 321 6.85 5.71 16.35
C VAL A 321 7.53 7.01 16.83
N ILE A 322 8.43 7.57 16.03
CA ILE A 322 9.05 8.87 16.29
C ILE A 322 7.99 9.97 16.23
N THR A 323 7.18 10.01 15.16
CA THR A 323 6.08 10.96 15.00
C THR A 323 5.08 10.85 16.16
N ARG A 324 4.62 9.63 16.48
CA ARG A 324 3.68 9.41 17.60
C ARG A 324 4.25 9.85 18.95
N THR A 325 5.55 9.66 19.17
CA THR A 325 6.22 10.14 20.38
C THR A 325 6.17 11.66 20.47
N ARG A 326 6.47 12.35 19.37
CA ARG A 326 6.43 13.81 19.29
C ARG A 326 5.03 14.33 19.56
N ASP A 327 4.03 13.79 18.86
CA ASP A 327 2.62 14.17 19.00
C ASP A 327 2.13 13.93 20.43
N PHE A 328 2.50 12.79 21.03
CA PHE A 328 2.14 12.47 22.41
C PHE A 328 2.69 13.50 23.39
N ILE A 329 3.98 13.85 23.26
CA ILE A 329 4.63 14.82 24.15
C ILE A 329 4.05 16.22 23.93
N GLN A 330 3.85 16.67 22.70
CA GLN A 330 3.30 18.01 22.43
C GLN A 330 1.86 18.13 22.94
N LYS A 331 1.03 17.11 22.72
CA LYS A 331 -0.38 17.14 23.09
C LYS A 331 -0.59 16.96 24.59
N TYR A 332 0.22 16.12 25.25
CA TYR A 332 -0.04 15.69 26.61
C TYR A 332 1.03 16.08 27.62
N GLY A 333 2.18 16.60 27.19
CA GLY A 333 3.36 16.86 28.00
C GLY A 333 3.13 17.75 29.23
N LEU A 334 2.12 18.61 29.18
CA LEU A 334 1.75 19.53 30.27
C LEU A 334 0.43 19.16 30.98
N SER A 335 -0.30 18.14 30.52
CA SER A 335 -1.64 17.80 31.02
C SER A 335 -1.74 16.42 31.64
N ARG A 336 -0.94 15.45 31.17
CA ARG A 336 -0.94 14.06 31.65
C ARG A 336 0.33 13.66 32.40
N PHE A 337 1.21 14.63 32.69
CA PHE A 337 2.46 14.38 33.40
C PHE A 337 2.50 15.13 34.72
N GLN A 338 2.71 14.41 35.81
CA GLN A 338 2.92 15.02 37.13
C GLN A 338 4.31 15.66 37.19
N PRO A 339 4.44 16.96 37.48
CA PRO A 339 5.74 17.57 37.72
C PRO A 339 6.50 16.87 38.85
N TYR A 340 7.79 16.60 38.62
CA TYR A 340 8.68 15.95 39.58
C TYR A 340 10.06 16.62 39.56
N THR A 341 10.53 17.07 40.73
CA THR A 341 11.86 17.67 40.89
C THR A 341 12.85 16.64 41.40
N TYR A 342 13.81 16.23 40.57
CA TYR A 342 14.80 15.24 40.97
C TYR A 342 15.64 15.72 42.17
N GLY A 343 15.94 14.81 43.10
CA GLY A 343 16.69 15.11 44.33
C GLY A 343 15.87 15.69 45.49
N ARG A 344 14.58 16.01 45.30
CA ARG A 344 13.68 16.45 46.38
C ARG A 344 12.94 15.27 47.04
N PRO A 345 12.56 15.36 48.32
CA PRO A 345 11.68 14.37 48.96
C PRO A 345 10.40 14.17 48.14
N ASN A 346 10.15 12.92 47.73
CA ASN A 346 9.04 12.54 46.86
C ASN A 346 8.88 13.41 45.59
N GLY A 347 9.98 13.98 45.07
CA GLY A 347 9.95 14.85 43.90
C GLY A 347 9.23 16.18 44.05
N ASP A 348 8.90 16.60 45.28
CA ASP A 348 8.09 17.79 45.55
C ASP A 348 6.71 17.76 44.83
N ILE A 349 6.10 16.57 44.78
CA ILE A 349 4.80 16.38 44.15
C ILE A 349 3.72 17.18 44.91
N ASP A 350 3.12 18.15 44.24
CA ASP A 350 1.89 18.80 44.68
C ASP A 350 0.69 17.86 44.51
N THR A 351 0.22 17.30 45.62
CA THR A 351 -0.91 16.37 45.65
C THR A 351 -2.23 17.00 45.21
N SER A 352 -2.40 18.32 45.39
CA SER A 352 -3.60 19.04 44.96
C SER A 352 -3.67 19.16 43.44
N HIS A 353 -2.51 19.39 42.81
CA HIS A 353 -2.35 19.34 41.36
C HIS A 353 -2.48 17.91 40.83
N ALA A 354 -1.86 16.93 41.50
CA ALA A 354 -1.90 15.52 41.10
C ALA A 354 -3.33 14.99 40.98
N MET A 355 -4.22 15.36 41.91
CA MET A 355 -5.63 14.97 41.87
C MET A 355 -6.42 15.53 40.68
N ARG A 356 -5.89 16.55 39.99
CA ARG A 356 -6.53 17.17 38.81
C ARG A 356 -6.06 16.57 37.48
N ILE A 357 -4.97 15.79 37.49
CA ILE A 357 -4.45 15.14 36.29
C ILE A 357 -5.34 13.95 35.96
N SER A 358 -6.12 14.06 34.89
CA SER A 358 -6.87 12.95 34.33
C SER A 358 -5.93 12.06 33.49
N ASP A 359 -6.06 10.74 33.63
CA ASP A 359 -5.36 9.75 32.79
C ASP A 359 -3.83 9.96 32.76
N LEU A 360 -3.22 9.89 33.95
CA LEU A 360 -1.78 10.11 34.15
C LEU A 360 -0.93 9.20 33.23
N ALA A 361 -0.14 9.82 32.36
CA ALA A 361 0.81 9.17 31.46
C ALA A 361 2.18 8.92 32.10
N GLY A 362 2.56 9.74 33.08
CA GLY A 362 3.89 9.68 33.69
C GLY A 362 4.28 10.91 34.49
N TYR A 363 5.58 11.18 34.56
CA TYR A 363 6.15 12.29 35.32
C TYR A 363 7.02 13.18 34.42
N LEU A 364 6.90 14.49 34.58
CA LEU A 364 7.77 15.48 33.93
C LEU A 364 8.91 15.81 34.90
N VAL A 365 10.06 15.19 34.68
CA VAL A 365 11.19 15.22 35.60
C VAL A 365 12.16 16.34 35.25
N HIS A 366 12.38 17.22 36.21
CA HIS A 366 13.32 18.34 36.12
C HIS A 366 14.59 18.06 36.94
N ASN A 367 15.67 18.77 36.66
CA ASN A 367 16.94 18.75 37.41
C ASN A 367 17.67 17.39 37.44
N ARG A 368 17.39 16.51 36.48
CA ARG A 368 18.10 15.23 36.32
C ARG A 368 19.17 15.27 35.24
N ARG A 369 18.94 16.03 34.16
CA ARG A 369 19.90 16.21 33.05
C ARG A 369 20.85 17.38 33.30
N HIS A 370 22.06 17.27 32.77
CA HIS A 370 23.07 18.34 32.85
C HIS A 370 22.75 19.54 31.94
N ASP A 371 22.00 19.33 30.87
CA ASP A 371 21.59 20.37 29.91
C ASP A 371 20.34 21.16 30.36
N GLY A 372 19.78 20.85 31.54
CA GLY A 372 18.62 21.54 32.09
C GLY A 372 17.28 21.20 31.42
N GLN A 373 17.25 20.36 30.39
CA GLN A 373 16.00 19.94 29.77
C GLN A 373 15.24 18.96 30.67
N ALA A 374 13.91 19.02 30.62
CA ALA A 374 13.06 18.07 31.30
C ALA A 374 13.04 16.71 30.58
N GLU A 375 12.76 15.65 31.35
CA GLU A 375 12.57 14.29 30.84
C GLU A 375 11.12 13.85 31.06
N TYR A 376 10.56 13.15 30.07
CA TYR A 376 9.25 12.53 30.16
C TYR A 376 9.41 11.08 30.61
N HIS A 377 9.11 10.82 31.88
CA HIS A 377 9.16 9.48 32.48
C HIS A 377 7.79 8.82 32.31
N ILE A 378 7.61 8.13 31.19
CA ILE A 378 6.34 7.55 30.76
C ILE A 378 6.14 6.17 31.37
N ILE A 379 4.93 5.92 31.85
CA ILE A 379 4.53 4.61 32.38
C ILE A 379 4.58 3.57 31.23
N PRO A 380 5.23 2.40 31.41
CA PRO A 380 5.41 1.45 30.32
C PRO A 380 4.12 1.01 29.61
N SER A 381 3.02 0.83 30.34
CA SER A 381 1.73 0.47 29.74
C SER A 381 1.16 1.57 28.83
N VAL A 382 1.37 2.84 29.20
CA VAL A 382 0.96 4.01 28.41
C VAL A 382 1.82 4.10 27.15
N PHE A 383 3.14 3.95 27.29
CA PHE A 383 4.06 3.90 26.16
C PHE A 383 3.69 2.78 25.17
N GLU A 384 3.37 1.58 25.67
CA GLU A 384 2.97 0.46 24.83
C GLU A 384 1.64 0.69 24.11
N ALA A 385 0.63 1.22 24.81
CA ALA A 385 -0.72 1.40 24.29
C ALA A 385 -0.83 2.58 23.32
N GLU A 386 -0.16 3.70 23.60
CA GLU A 386 -0.41 4.96 22.90
C GLU A 386 0.73 5.36 21.95
N ILE A 387 1.97 4.99 22.27
CA ILE A 387 3.14 5.34 21.45
C ILE A 387 3.53 4.16 20.54
N LEU A 388 3.76 2.95 21.09
CA LEU A 388 4.14 1.79 20.26
C LEU A 388 2.99 1.27 19.40
N GLN A 389 1.76 1.25 19.91
CA GLN A 389 0.54 0.75 19.24
C GLN A 389 0.75 -0.57 18.47
N GLY A 390 1.34 -1.57 19.14
CA GLY A 390 1.57 -2.90 18.55
C GLY A 390 2.85 -3.05 17.73
N LEU A 391 3.68 -2.00 17.61
CA LEU A 391 5.04 -2.13 17.10
C LEU A 391 5.89 -3.02 18.03
N GLN A 392 6.79 -3.82 17.45
CA GLN A 392 7.69 -4.66 18.22
C GLN A 392 8.61 -3.79 19.10
N LYS A 393 8.60 -4.05 20.42
CA LYS A 393 9.24 -3.19 21.43
C LYS A 393 10.68 -2.82 21.08
N LYS A 394 11.50 -3.81 20.72
CA LYS A 394 12.93 -3.60 20.40
C LYS A 394 13.10 -2.62 19.24
N SER A 395 12.38 -2.84 18.12
CA SER A 395 12.39 -1.93 16.96
C SER A 395 11.95 -0.51 17.33
N GLY A 396 10.90 -0.37 18.14
CA GLY A 396 10.41 0.93 18.59
C GLY A 396 11.43 1.68 19.45
N PHE A 397 12.09 0.99 20.39
CA PHE A 397 13.14 1.61 21.19
C PHE A 397 14.39 1.96 20.37
N GLU A 398 14.82 1.09 19.46
CA GLU A 398 15.94 1.38 18.55
C GLU A 398 15.65 2.62 17.69
N ALA A 399 14.42 2.78 17.19
CA ALA A 399 14.02 3.97 16.44
C ALA A 399 14.12 5.26 17.28
N LEU A 400 13.63 5.22 18.52
CA LEU A 400 13.70 6.38 19.42
C LEU A 400 15.12 6.67 19.90
N GLU A 401 15.98 5.66 20.01
CA GLU A 401 17.40 5.84 20.28
C GLU A 401 18.13 6.49 19.09
N GLU A 402 17.91 6.01 17.88
CA GLU A 402 18.45 6.57 16.63
C GLU A 402 18.01 8.03 16.44
N ALA A 403 16.76 8.36 16.78
CA ALA A 403 16.24 9.73 16.76
C ALA A 403 16.75 10.61 17.93
N GLY A 404 17.51 10.04 18.86
CA GLY A 404 17.99 10.74 20.06
C GLY A 404 16.87 11.15 21.03
N MET A 405 15.70 10.50 20.96
CA MET A 405 14.55 10.75 21.84
C MET A 405 14.54 9.85 23.07
N LEU A 406 15.23 8.70 23.05
CA LEU A 406 15.28 7.75 24.17
C LEU A 406 16.46 8.03 25.11
N VAL A 407 16.20 8.14 26.40
CA VAL A 407 17.24 8.22 27.45
C VAL A 407 17.36 6.88 28.16
N LYS A 408 18.54 6.27 28.08
CA LYS A 408 18.85 5.02 28.76
C LYS A 408 19.68 5.27 30.01
N ALA A 409 19.26 4.71 31.15
CA ALA A 409 20.09 4.72 32.36
C ALA A 409 21.18 3.64 32.31
N GLU A 410 20.93 2.54 31.60
CA GLU A 410 21.85 1.43 31.38
C GLU A 410 21.85 1.05 29.89
N LYS A 411 23.01 0.70 29.33
CA LYS A 411 23.22 0.50 27.88
C LYS A 411 22.20 -0.44 27.22
N ASP A 412 21.78 -1.48 27.93
CA ASP A 412 20.91 -2.55 27.42
C ASP A 412 19.51 -2.59 28.06
N ARG A 413 19.10 -1.52 28.79
CA ARG A 413 17.75 -1.43 29.38
C ARG A 413 16.98 -0.23 28.85
N PHE A 414 15.93 -0.54 28.09
CA PHE A 414 14.97 0.45 27.59
C PHE A 414 13.99 0.97 28.66
N ILE A 415 13.73 0.17 29.69
CA ILE A 415 12.88 0.53 30.82
C ILE A 415 13.76 0.54 32.06
N SER A 416 13.85 1.69 32.70
CA SER A 416 14.79 1.93 33.80
C SER A 416 14.07 2.33 35.08
N LYS A 417 14.66 1.95 36.22
CA LYS A 417 14.25 2.48 37.52
C LYS A 417 14.93 3.82 37.73
N THR A 418 14.19 4.91 37.53
CA THR A 418 14.78 6.24 37.46
C THR A 418 14.40 7.12 38.65
N ILE A 419 13.11 7.19 39.00
CA ILE A 419 12.60 8.03 40.09
C ILE A 419 11.88 7.20 41.17
N SER A 420 11.83 7.74 42.39
CA SER A 420 11.06 7.17 43.50
C SER A 420 9.79 7.97 43.71
N VAL A 421 8.65 7.29 43.71
CA VAL A 421 7.33 7.88 43.95
C VAL A 421 6.71 7.15 45.14
N ASN A 422 6.32 7.91 46.15
CA ASN A 422 5.76 7.42 47.42
C ASN A 422 6.63 6.31 48.06
N GLY A 423 7.95 6.50 48.02
CA GLY A 423 8.92 5.55 48.59
C GLY A 423 9.22 4.32 47.73
N THR A 424 8.58 4.17 46.57
CA THR A 424 8.82 3.04 45.65
C THR A 424 9.52 3.51 44.38
N GLN A 425 10.61 2.84 44.00
CA GLN A 425 11.24 3.09 42.70
C GLN A 425 10.37 2.56 41.55
N GLY A 426 9.85 3.49 40.75
CA GLY A 426 9.06 3.18 39.56
C GLY A 426 9.93 2.83 38.36
N ARG A 427 9.38 2.04 37.43
CA ARG A 427 9.99 1.71 36.14
C ARG A 427 9.35 2.57 35.05
N PHE A 428 10.17 3.28 34.28
CA PHE A 428 9.70 4.21 33.26
C PHE A 428 10.45 4.02 31.94
N VAL A 429 9.76 4.36 30.86
CA VAL A 429 10.39 4.70 29.58
C VAL A 429 10.71 6.19 29.65
N VAL A 430 11.97 6.56 29.47
CA VAL A 430 12.41 7.96 29.61
C VAL A 430 12.64 8.55 28.24
N LEU A 431 11.83 9.53 27.87
CA LEU A 431 11.90 10.22 26.58
C LEU A 431 12.24 11.69 26.76
N ILE A 432 12.81 12.27 25.72
CA ILE A 432 13.08 13.70 25.62
C ILE A 432 12.45 14.23 24.35
N PHE A 433 11.92 15.46 24.42
CA PHE A 433 11.36 16.11 23.25
C PHE A 433 12.50 16.52 22.31
N ARG A 434 12.36 16.15 21.04
CA ARG A 434 13.17 16.69 19.94
C ARG A 434 12.24 17.07 18.80
N ASP A 435 12.37 18.30 18.34
CA ASP A 435 11.69 18.73 17.12
C ASP A 435 12.37 18.13 15.88
N GLU A 436 11.75 18.25 14.71
CA GLU A 436 12.47 17.98 13.45
C GLU A 436 13.45 19.12 13.18
N ASP A 437 14.68 18.77 12.78
CA ASP A 437 15.62 19.71 12.15
C ASP A 437 15.28 19.86 10.66
#